data_AF-A0A2P4SW18-F1
#
_entry.id   AF-A0A2P4SW18-F1
#
_cell.length_a   1.000
_cell.length_b   1.000
_cell.length_c   1.000
_cell.angle_alpha   90.00
_cell.angle_beta   90.00
_cell.angle_gamma   90.00
#
_symmetry.space_group_name_H-M   'P 1'
#
loop_
_entity.id
_entity.type
_entity.pdbx_description
1 polymer ?
#
loop_
_entity_poly.entity_id
_entity_poly.type
_entity_poly.pdbx_seq_one_letter_code
_entity_poly.pdbx_strand_id
1 'polypeptide(L)'
;CCIVGFALFSNSKETDHFYPVMKDFVPYFWHSDLDQLTEIMKITGTPSQDFVQKLKSQDAKNYIKSLPKVQKKDFASVLKHASPLAVNLLENMLVLDAEERVTAAEALMHPYFEPIHDPEEEIEAEKYDDTFDNMDLPLDEWKRITYKEILNFKPPQTSESKETAV
;
A
#
# COMPACT_ATOMS: atom_id res chain seq x y z
N CYS A 1 6.13 -2.64 -2.38
CA CYS A 1 5.39 -3.05 -1.16
C CYS A 1 5.14 -1.93 -0.14
N CYS A 2 5.64 -0.69 -0.34
CA CYS A 2 5.38 0.42 0.61
C CYS A 2 3.91 0.88 0.66
N ILE A 3 3.09 0.56 -0.35
CA ILE A 3 1.69 1.01 -0.43
C ILE A 3 0.79 0.31 0.61
N VAL A 4 1.06 -0.96 0.96
CA VAL A 4 0.26 -1.68 1.96
C VAL A 4 0.48 -1.12 3.37
N GLY A 5 1.67 -0.56 3.64
CA GLY A 5 1.99 0.07 4.92
C GLY A 5 1.48 1.51 5.05
N PHE A 6 1.41 2.27 3.96
CA PHE A 6 1.07 3.70 4.01
C PHE A 6 -0.43 3.97 4.00
N ALA A 7 -1.24 3.15 3.30
CA ALA A 7 -2.68 3.33 3.26
C ALA A 7 -3.39 3.06 4.60
N LEU A 8 -2.78 2.29 5.51
CA LEU A 8 -3.40 1.84 6.77
C LEU A 8 -2.94 2.62 8.02
N PHE A 9 -2.06 3.61 7.87
CA PHE A 9 -1.48 4.34 9.02
C PHE A 9 -2.08 5.73 9.28
N SER A 10 -3.08 6.16 8.50
CA SER A 10 -3.65 7.52 8.61
C SER A 10 -4.84 7.64 9.58
N ASN A 11 -5.50 6.54 9.97
CA ASN A 11 -6.67 6.60 10.86
C ASN A 11 -6.58 5.63 12.04
N SER A 12 -6.54 6.20 13.25
CA SER A 12 -6.36 5.48 14.54
C SER A 12 -7.51 4.52 14.91
N LYS A 13 -8.58 4.42 14.11
CA LYS A 13 -9.73 3.52 14.35
C LYS A 13 -9.86 2.37 13.33
N GLU A 14 -9.17 2.41 12.20
CA GLU A 14 -9.17 1.32 11.20
C GLU A 14 -8.14 0.23 11.50
N THR A 15 -7.19 0.52 12.40
CA THR A 15 -6.08 -0.37 12.73
C THR A 15 -6.53 -1.66 13.41
N ASP A 16 -7.66 -1.68 14.13
CA ASP A 16 -8.04 -2.84 14.93
C ASP A 16 -8.57 -4.04 14.11
N HIS A 17 -9.09 -3.81 12.90
CA HIS A 17 -9.59 -4.89 12.04
C HIS A 17 -8.55 -5.47 11.08
N PHE A 18 -7.55 -4.68 10.68
CA PHE A 18 -6.49 -5.12 9.76
C PHE A 18 -5.27 -5.71 10.48
N TYR A 19 -5.01 -5.31 11.73
CA TYR A 19 -3.88 -5.81 12.51
C TYR A 19 -3.87 -7.35 12.69
N PRO A 20 -5.02 -8.03 12.93
CA PRO A 20 -5.07 -9.49 12.99
C PRO A 20 -4.78 -10.17 11.64
N VAL A 21 -5.16 -9.54 10.52
CA VAL A 21 -5.03 -10.09 9.16
C VAL A 21 -3.60 -9.97 8.64
N MET A 22 -2.91 -8.87 8.97
CA MET A 22 -1.52 -8.65 8.56
C MET A 22 -0.49 -9.30 9.50
N LYS A 23 -0.86 -9.71 10.70
CA LYS A 23 0.05 -10.36 11.66
C LYS A 23 0.63 -11.67 11.11
N ASP A 24 -0.11 -12.37 10.26
CA ASP A 24 0.35 -13.59 9.58
C ASP A 24 1.34 -13.31 8.44
N PHE A 25 1.50 -12.04 8.03
CA PHE A 25 2.34 -11.59 6.92
C PHE A 25 3.68 -10.98 7.35
N VAL A 26 3.89 -10.73 8.66
CA VAL A 26 5.12 -10.10 9.17
C VAL A 26 5.86 -11.05 10.11
N PRO A 27 6.66 -12.00 9.58
CA PRO A 27 7.67 -12.66 10.36
C PRO A 27 8.67 -11.60 10.84
N TYR A 28 8.87 -11.54 12.14
CA TYR A 28 9.97 -10.81 12.74
C TYR A 28 11.28 -11.29 12.07
N PHE A 29 12.09 -10.33 11.61
CA PHE A 29 13.47 -10.48 11.11
C PHE A 29 13.69 -10.80 9.61
N TRP A 30 13.32 -9.86 8.75
CA TRP A 30 13.89 -9.76 7.40
C TRP A 30 15.35 -9.30 7.49
N HIS A 31 16.31 -10.17 7.14
CA HIS A 31 17.74 -9.85 7.17
C HIS A 31 18.25 -9.30 5.82
N SER A 32 17.53 -9.58 4.72
CA SER A 32 17.87 -9.09 3.38
C SER A 32 16.62 -8.88 2.51
N ASP A 33 16.72 -7.97 1.53
CA ASP A 33 15.66 -7.71 0.55
C ASP A 33 15.30 -8.96 -0.28
N LEU A 34 16.25 -9.88 -0.44
CA LEU A 34 16.07 -11.15 -1.16
C LEU A 34 15.28 -12.17 -0.35
N ASP A 35 15.45 -12.20 0.97
CA ASP A 35 14.64 -13.05 1.85
C ASP A 35 13.19 -12.58 1.85
N GLN A 36 12.98 -11.26 1.86
CA GLN A 36 11.65 -10.67 1.73
C GLN A 36 10.97 -11.05 0.42
N LEU A 37 11.71 -10.93 -0.69
CA LEU A 37 11.20 -11.34 -1.99
C LEU A 37 10.81 -12.83 -2.02
N THR A 38 11.65 -13.70 -1.44
CA THR A 38 11.40 -15.14 -1.38
C THR A 38 10.11 -15.48 -0.63
N GLU A 39 9.87 -14.84 0.51
CA GLU A 39 8.68 -15.12 1.30
C GLU A 39 7.40 -14.61 0.64
N ILE A 40 7.46 -13.44 -0.01
CA ILE A 40 6.35 -12.94 -0.82
C ILE A 40 6.03 -13.97 -1.93
N MET A 41 7.04 -14.46 -2.65
CA MET A 41 6.87 -15.48 -3.69
C MET A 41 6.36 -16.82 -3.17
N LYS A 42 6.55 -17.16 -1.88
CA LYS A 42 5.92 -18.35 -1.29
C LYS A 42 4.40 -18.25 -1.22
N ILE A 43 3.84 -17.05 -1.25
CA ILE A 43 2.39 -16.80 -1.20
C ILE A 43 1.86 -16.48 -2.59
N THR A 44 2.50 -15.53 -3.30
CA THR A 44 2.06 -15.07 -4.63
C THR A 44 2.44 -16.05 -5.75
N GLY A 45 3.37 -16.98 -5.50
CA GLY A 45 3.93 -17.87 -6.51
C GLY A 45 5.06 -17.25 -7.32
N THR A 46 5.65 -18.04 -8.20
CA THR A 46 6.72 -17.58 -9.11
C THR A 46 6.14 -16.63 -10.17
N PRO A 47 6.73 -15.43 -10.33
CA PRO A 47 6.24 -14.46 -11.31
C PRO A 47 6.43 -14.93 -12.76
N SER A 48 5.64 -14.36 -13.67
CA SER A 48 5.75 -14.58 -15.11
C SER A 48 7.10 -14.08 -15.66
N GLN A 49 7.54 -14.62 -16.80
CA GLN A 49 8.75 -14.15 -17.45
C GLN A 49 8.64 -12.67 -17.85
N ASP A 50 7.45 -12.21 -18.21
CA ASP A 50 7.19 -10.82 -18.59
C ASP A 50 7.49 -9.87 -17.43
N PHE A 51 7.01 -10.21 -16.21
CA PHE A 51 7.34 -9.44 -15.01
C PHE A 51 8.84 -9.45 -14.71
N VAL A 52 9.50 -10.61 -14.83
CA VAL A 52 10.95 -10.71 -14.62
C VAL A 52 11.72 -9.83 -15.60
N GLN A 53 11.23 -9.66 -16.84
CA GLN A 53 11.86 -8.76 -17.81
C GLN A 53 11.70 -7.29 -17.44
N LYS A 54 10.56 -6.88 -16.86
CA LYS A 54 10.30 -5.50 -16.38
C LYS A 54 11.24 -5.06 -15.25
N LEU A 55 11.83 -5.99 -14.51
CA LEU A 55 12.77 -5.65 -13.42
C LEU A 55 14.01 -4.89 -13.94
N LYS A 56 14.45 -3.86 -13.23
CA LYS A 56 15.63 -3.06 -13.61
C LYS A 56 16.96 -3.74 -13.23
N SER A 57 16.98 -4.48 -12.13
CA SER A 57 18.20 -5.14 -11.62
C SER A 57 18.42 -6.51 -12.25
N GLN A 58 19.61 -6.74 -12.83
CA GLN A 58 20.00 -8.02 -13.40
C GLN A 58 20.19 -9.10 -12.32
N ASP A 59 20.68 -8.71 -11.13
CA ASP A 59 20.86 -9.63 -10.00
C ASP A 59 19.51 -10.16 -9.51
N ALA A 60 18.49 -9.29 -9.43
CA ALA A 60 17.13 -9.70 -9.10
C ALA A 60 16.55 -10.69 -10.13
N LYS A 61 16.82 -10.48 -11.43
CA LYS A 61 16.41 -11.41 -12.49
C LYS A 61 17.06 -12.78 -12.34
N ASN A 62 18.36 -12.79 -12.09
CA ASN A 62 19.12 -14.03 -11.93
C ASN A 62 18.69 -14.79 -10.67
N TYR A 63 18.40 -14.07 -9.58
CA TYR A 63 17.87 -14.64 -8.34
C TYR A 63 16.50 -15.29 -8.54
N ILE A 64 15.54 -14.59 -9.14
CA ILE A 64 14.21 -15.17 -9.40
C ILE A 64 14.29 -16.40 -10.31
N LYS A 65 15.21 -16.41 -11.29
CA LYS A 65 15.43 -17.56 -12.17
C LYS A 65 16.09 -18.75 -11.48
N SER A 66 16.91 -18.53 -10.44
CA SER A 66 17.57 -19.61 -9.70
C SER A 66 16.66 -20.26 -8.65
N LEU A 67 15.60 -19.57 -8.24
CA LEU A 67 14.63 -20.10 -7.30
C LEU A 67 13.75 -21.21 -7.91
N PRO A 68 13.35 -22.20 -7.11
CA PRO A 68 12.42 -23.23 -7.55
C PRO A 68 11.07 -22.61 -7.91
N LYS A 69 10.37 -23.21 -8.89
CA LYS A 69 9.02 -22.80 -9.23
C LYS A 69 8.06 -23.12 -8.09
N VAL A 70 7.42 -22.09 -7.54
CA VAL A 70 6.42 -22.18 -6.47
C VAL A 70 5.06 -21.82 -7.05
N GLN A 71 4.04 -22.63 -6.75
CA GLN A 71 2.67 -22.31 -7.13
C GLN A 71 2.08 -21.29 -6.16
N LYS A 72 1.23 -20.39 -6.69
CA LYS A 72 0.45 -19.44 -5.88
C LYS A 72 -0.34 -20.22 -4.83
N LYS A 73 -0.26 -19.80 -3.57
CA LYS A 73 -1.10 -20.35 -2.51
C LYS A 73 -2.50 -19.77 -2.61
N ASP A 74 -3.49 -20.56 -2.21
CA ASP A 74 -4.85 -20.08 -2.03
C ASP A 74 -4.89 -19.12 -0.83
N PHE A 75 -5.29 -17.87 -1.06
CA PHE A 75 -5.33 -16.87 0.00
C PHE A 75 -6.39 -17.19 1.06
N ALA A 76 -7.46 -17.92 0.71
CA ALA A 76 -8.44 -18.37 1.70
C ALA A 76 -7.81 -19.33 2.74
N SER A 77 -6.82 -20.13 2.30
CA SER A 77 -6.09 -21.06 3.19
C SER A 77 -5.08 -20.35 4.10
N VAL A 78 -4.55 -19.21 3.66
CA VAL A 78 -3.60 -18.38 4.40
C VAL A 78 -4.36 -17.49 5.39
N LEU A 79 -5.39 -16.80 4.92
CA LEU A 79 -6.21 -15.85 5.68
C LEU A 79 -7.44 -16.52 6.29
N LYS A 80 -7.20 -17.47 7.21
CA LYS A 80 -8.25 -18.33 7.79
C LYS A 80 -9.38 -17.59 8.52
N HIS A 81 -9.14 -16.33 8.89
CA HIS A 81 -10.08 -15.50 9.64
C HIS A 81 -10.75 -14.41 8.77
N ALA A 82 -10.41 -14.33 7.49
CA ALA A 82 -10.96 -13.31 6.60
C ALA A 82 -12.27 -13.78 5.94
N SER A 83 -13.17 -12.84 5.67
CA SER A 83 -14.38 -13.12 4.88
C SER A 83 -14.00 -13.42 3.43
N PRO A 84 -14.80 -14.20 2.67
CA PRO A 84 -14.51 -14.48 1.26
C PRO A 84 -14.37 -13.21 0.40
N LEU A 85 -15.12 -12.15 0.74
CA LEU A 85 -15.02 -10.84 0.08
C LEU A 85 -13.70 -10.14 0.41
N ALA A 86 -13.24 -10.20 1.66
CA ALA A 86 -11.93 -9.68 2.07
C ALA A 86 -10.78 -10.42 1.37
N VAL A 87 -10.88 -11.74 1.28
CA VAL A 87 -9.89 -12.58 0.57
C VAL A 87 -9.82 -12.18 -0.91
N ASN A 88 -10.96 -12.03 -1.58
CA ASN A 88 -10.98 -11.63 -2.99
C ASN A 88 -10.35 -10.25 -3.22
N LEU A 89 -10.69 -9.27 -2.37
CA LEU A 89 -10.09 -7.95 -2.43
C LEU A 89 -8.56 -8.01 -2.23
N LEU A 90 -8.11 -8.75 -1.22
CA LEU A 90 -6.68 -8.92 -0.93
C LEU A 90 -5.94 -9.65 -2.03
N GLU A 91 -6.56 -10.60 -2.73
CA GLU A 91 -5.96 -11.25 -3.90
C GLU A 91 -5.71 -10.29 -5.06
N ASN A 92 -6.59 -9.30 -5.25
CA ASN A 92 -6.45 -8.26 -6.28
C ASN A 92 -5.44 -7.17 -5.87
N MET A 93 -5.22 -6.97 -4.56
CA MET A 93 -4.24 -6.00 -4.03
C MET A 93 -2.82 -6.58 -3.92
N LEU A 94 -2.69 -7.84 -3.49
CA LEU A 94 -1.43 -8.52 -3.21
C LEU A 94 -0.86 -9.18 -4.48
N VAL A 95 -0.79 -8.40 -5.55
CA VAL A 95 -0.19 -8.77 -6.84
C VAL A 95 1.24 -8.23 -6.93
N LEU A 96 2.14 -9.06 -7.47
CA LEU A 96 3.57 -8.72 -7.65
C LEU A 96 3.77 -7.59 -8.67
N ASP A 97 3.06 -7.68 -9.80
CA ASP A 97 3.05 -6.60 -10.79
C ASP A 97 2.22 -5.42 -10.27
N ALA A 98 2.82 -4.24 -10.27
CA ALA A 98 2.15 -3.03 -9.83
C ALA A 98 1.14 -2.53 -10.87
N GLU A 99 1.32 -2.88 -12.15
CA GLU A 99 0.41 -2.50 -13.23
C GLU A 99 -0.86 -3.37 -13.25
N GLU A 100 -0.80 -4.58 -12.71
CA GLU A 100 -1.96 -5.48 -12.56
C GLU A 100 -2.68 -5.30 -11.22
N ARG A 101 -2.13 -4.49 -10.31
CA ARG A 101 -2.71 -4.24 -8.99
C ARG A 101 -3.95 -3.35 -9.14
N VAL A 102 -5.03 -3.72 -8.45
CA VAL A 102 -6.23 -2.89 -8.35
C VAL A 102 -5.91 -1.49 -7.81
N THR A 103 -6.50 -0.46 -8.42
CA THR A 103 -6.34 0.92 -7.94
C THR A 103 -7.15 1.15 -6.67
N ALA A 104 -6.84 2.22 -5.92
CA ALA A 104 -7.59 2.55 -4.72
C ALA A 104 -9.08 2.81 -5.01
N ALA A 105 -9.38 3.54 -6.10
CA ALA A 105 -10.75 3.82 -6.53
C ALA A 105 -11.51 2.53 -6.91
N GLU A 106 -10.88 1.62 -7.66
CA GLU A 106 -11.49 0.32 -7.99
C GLU A 106 -11.67 -0.57 -6.77
N ALA A 107 -10.74 -0.52 -5.82
CA ALA A 107 -10.85 -1.26 -4.57
C ALA A 107 -12.03 -0.76 -3.73
N LEU A 108 -12.27 0.56 -3.66
CA LEU A 108 -13.39 1.15 -2.91
C LEU A 108 -14.75 0.74 -3.46
N MET A 109 -14.87 0.54 -4.78
CA MET A 109 -16.09 0.01 -5.41
C MET A 109 -16.34 -1.49 -5.17
N HIS A 110 -15.45 -2.18 -4.44
CA HIS A 110 -15.58 -3.61 -4.21
C HIS A 110 -16.73 -3.91 -3.21
N PRO A 111 -17.51 -5.00 -3.37
CA PRO A 111 -18.61 -5.36 -2.47
C PRO A 111 -18.24 -5.53 -0.98
N TYR A 112 -16.94 -5.61 -0.69
CA TYR A 112 -16.43 -5.61 0.69
C TYR A 112 -16.65 -4.26 1.39
N PHE A 113 -16.61 -3.15 0.66
CA PHE A 113 -16.78 -1.80 1.18
C PHE A 113 -18.18 -1.23 0.95
N GLU A 114 -19.08 -1.93 0.25
CA GLU A 114 -20.48 -1.52 0.04
C GLU A 114 -21.16 -0.93 1.30
N PRO A 115 -21.00 -1.49 2.51
CA PRO A 115 -21.67 -0.94 3.70
C PRO A 115 -21.13 0.42 4.16
N ILE A 116 -19.96 0.83 3.69
CA ILE A 116 -19.26 2.06 4.11
C ILE A 116 -18.93 3.00 2.94
N HIS A 117 -19.24 2.60 1.70
CA HIS A 117 -18.94 3.37 0.52
C HIS A 117 -19.84 4.61 0.45
N ASP A 118 -19.22 5.79 0.52
CA ASP A 118 -19.90 7.07 0.37
C ASP A 118 -19.19 7.92 -0.70
N PRO A 119 -19.73 7.95 -1.94
CA PRO A 119 -19.15 8.74 -3.02
C PRO A 119 -19.07 10.25 -2.75
N GLU A 120 -19.88 10.79 -1.83
CA GLU A 120 -19.84 12.22 -1.50
C GLU A 120 -18.67 12.56 -0.56
N GLU A 121 -18.21 11.60 0.25
CA GLU A 121 -17.02 11.76 1.10
C GLU A 121 -15.70 11.40 0.38
N GLU A 122 -15.78 10.63 -0.71
CA GLU A 122 -14.64 10.20 -1.54
C GLU A 122 -14.20 11.29 -2.53
N ILE A 123 -13.59 12.36 -2.02
CA ILE A 123 -13.07 13.46 -2.85
C ILE A 123 -11.64 13.20 -3.35
N GLU A 124 -11.40 13.47 -4.64
CA GLU A 124 -10.06 13.49 -5.19
C GLU A 124 -9.28 14.71 -4.69
N ALA A 125 -8.09 14.48 -4.15
CA ALA A 125 -7.20 15.56 -3.74
C ALA A 125 -6.64 16.31 -4.95
N GLU A 126 -6.38 17.60 -4.77
CA GLU A 126 -5.64 18.37 -5.77
C GLU A 126 -4.23 17.80 -5.97
N LYS A 127 -3.73 17.87 -7.20
CA LYS A 127 -2.39 17.38 -7.53
C LYS A 127 -1.35 18.12 -6.69
N TYR A 128 -0.60 17.38 -5.88
CA TYR A 128 0.53 17.90 -5.13
C TYR A 128 1.64 18.40 -6.07
N ASP A 129 2.20 19.58 -5.77
CA ASP A 129 3.35 20.14 -6.47
C ASP A 129 4.65 19.63 -5.81
N ASP A 130 5.27 18.63 -6.44
CA ASP A 130 6.50 17.97 -5.98
C ASP A 130 7.78 18.66 -6.50
N THR A 131 7.67 19.86 -7.08
CA THR A 131 8.80 20.59 -7.66
C THR A 131 9.94 20.77 -6.66
N PHE A 132 9.63 20.97 -5.38
CA PHE A 132 10.62 21.20 -4.32
C PHE A 132 11.31 19.92 -3.85
N ASP A 133 10.67 18.76 -3.95
CA ASP A 133 11.12 17.52 -3.30
C ASP A 133 12.47 17.01 -3.84
N ASN A 134 12.79 17.31 -5.10
CA ASN A 134 14.01 16.87 -5.77
C ASN A 134 15.04 17.99 -5.97
N MET A 135 14.89 19.14 -5.28
CA MET A 135 15.82 20.27 -5.42
C MET A 135 17.02 20.15 -4.47
N ASP A 136 18.23 20.26 -5.01
CA ASP A 136 19.45 20.40 -4.20
C ASP A 136 19.67 21.86 -3.78
N LEU A 137 18.96 22.28 -2.72
CA LEU A 137 19.10 23.62 -2.14
C LEU A 137 20.03 23.61 -0.91
N PRO A 138 20.78 24.71 -0.67
CA PRO A 138 21.54 24.86 0.56
C PRO A 138 20.61 24.97 1.78
N LEU A 139 21.10 24.57 2.95
CA LEU A 139 20.33 24.52 4.20
C LEU A 139 19.62 25.84 4.52
N ASP A 140 20.25 26.98 4.26
CA ASP A 140 19.67 28.29 4.57
C ASP A 140 18.47 28.62 3.69
N GLU A 141 18.45 28.12 2.45
CA GLU A 141 17.31 28.28 1.56
C GLU A 141 16.15 27.37 1.98
N TRP A 142 16.44 26.14 2.39
CA TRP A 142 15.44 25.25 3.00
C TRP A 142 14.80 25.87 4.24
N LYS A 143 15.60 26.44 5.15
CA LYS A 143 15.09 27.17 6.32
C LYS A 143 14.17 28.31 5.92
N ARG A 144 14.54 29.07 4.89
CA ARG A 144 13.73 30.20 4.39
C ARG A 144 12.39 29.73 3.84
N ILE A 145 12.38 28.65 3.05
CA ILE A 145 11.16 28.06 2.47
C ILE A 145 10.26 27.52 3.59
N THR A 146 10.78 26.70 4.50
CA THR A 146 10.01 26.18 5.64
C THR A 146 9.46 27.29 6.51
N TYR A 147 10.26 28.33 6.80
CA TYR A 147 9.80 29.48 7.59
C TYR A 147 8.67 30.24 6.89
N LYS A 148 8.77 30.41 5.57
CA LYS A 148 7.70 31.03 4.76
C LYS A 148 6.42 30.18 4.81
N GLU A 149 6.52 28.87 4.77
CA GLU A 149 5.37 27.96 4.85
C GLU A 149 4.67 28.08 6.20
N ILE A 150 5.43 28.12 7.31
CA ILE A 150 4.88 28.33 8.66
C ILE A 150 4.10 29.66 8.74
N LEU A 151 4.64 30.73 8.14
CA LEU A 151 3.96 32.03 8.13
C LEU A 151 2.71 32.07 7.25
N ASN A 152 2.70 31.30 6.16
CA ASN A 152 1.58 31.22 5.22
C ASN A 152 0.50 30.23 5.66
N PHE A 153 0.81 29.34 6.60
CA PHE A 153 -0.11 28.35 7.11
C PHE A 153 -1.36 29.01 7.70
N LYS A 154 -2.51 28.64 7.17
CA LYS A 154 -3.81 29.04 7.70
C LYS A 154 -4.45 27.82 8.33
N PRO A 155 -4.74 27.83 9.64
CA PRO A 155 -5.37 26.69 10.28
C PRO A 155 -6.72 26.43 9.61
N PRO A 156 -7.07 25.15 9.34
CA PRO A 156 -8.37 24.81 8.82
C PRO A 156 -9.44 25.33 9.78
N GLN A 157 -10.47 25.98 9.23
CA GLN A 157 -11.64 26.35 10.01
C GLN A 157 -12.33 25.04 10.41
N THR A 158 -12.34 24.70 11.70
CA THR A 158 -13.09 23.57 12.22
C THR A 158 -14.58 23.81 11.97
N SER A 159 -15.13 23.26 10.89
CA SER A 159 -16.55 22.95 10.83
C SER A 159 -16.76 21.70 11.68
N GLU A 160 -17.62 21.82 12.71
CA GLU A 160 -18.07 20.70 13.54
C GLU A 160 -18.38 19.48 12.66
N SER A 161 -17.59 18.42 12.81
CA SER A 161 -17.90 17.12 12.25
C SER A 161 -19.26 16.71 12.79
N LYS A 162 -20.23 16.48 11.89
CA LYS A 162 -21.50 15.86 12.25
C LYS A 162 -21.19 14.47 12.79
N GLU A 163 -21.14 14.37 14.11
CA GLU A 163 -21.33 13.12 14.83
C GLU A 163 -22.75 12.65 14.49
N THR A 164 -22.90 11.80 13.49
CA THR A 164 -24.16 11.10 13.26
C THR A 164 -24.03 9.72 13.86
N ALA A 165 -24.44 9.64 15.12
CA ALA A 165 -24.90 8.42 15.75
C ALA A 165 -25.96 7.75 14.85
N VAL A 166 -25.83 6.44 14.61
CA VAL A 166 -26.65 5.34 15.17
C VAL A 166 -25.99 4.01 14.81
#